data_AF-A0A7S3U3Y1-F1
#
_entry.id   AF-A0A7S3U3Y1-F1
#
_cell.length_a   1.000
_cell.length_b   1.000
_cell.length_c   1.000
_cell.angle_alpha   90.00
_cell.angle_beta   90.00
_cell.angle_gamma   90.00
#
_symmetry.space_group_name_H-M   'P 1'
#
loop_
_entity.id
_entity.type
_entity.pdbx_description
1 polymer ?
#
loop_
_entity_poly.entity_id
_entity_poly.type
_entity_poly.pdbx_seq_one_letter_code
_entity_poly.pdbx_strand_id
1 'polypeptide(L)'
;LMIRGEIADVTSAVHRLIGRVMGRHEQRLCDFFAQWPFTTDYNDHFSTPRSAYTDIVLLLEVTAMQVQRRCVRTNAMLSKRQAGATSQEDAVLHKRRRGANAVPDISVSSPTPADALKELIIWDPYYCDGSMVTDLATLGCCAERIINRNRDFYADIANGETPDEYHVLLTNPPYSGDHKQNLLDFLCNRYIPNSSCSNAAGAKGAAKHVPFLLLMPTWLSDKDYWRTFLKRLAASKAEEEGDARKECIPAHNEDGLERAAGVFYVAPRERYSFRHPQATGHVNSPFHTIWYCGGWRTEEERRQASRALRKSRYQGRLEVFRSARMLKRRGYF
;
A
#
# COMPACT_ATOMS: atom_id res chain seq x y z
N LEU A 1 39.16 30.22 15.52
CA LEU A 1 38.93 31.69 15.49
C LEU A 1 38.84 32.18 16.94
N MET A 2 39.79 32.98 17.43
CA MET A 2 39.56 33.76 18.65
C MET A 2 38.80 35.03 18.24
N ILE A 3 37.55 35.16 18.67
CA ILE A 3 36.80 36.41 18.51
C ILE A 3 37.31 37.38 19.57
N ARG A 4 38.01 38.44 19.16
CA ARG A 4 38.41 39.54 20.05
C ARG A 4 37.39 40.67 19.91
N GLY A 5 36.80 41.11 21.03
CA GLY A 5 35.82 42.19 21.09
C GLY A 5 35.24 42.32 22.50
N GLU A 6 34.60 43.45 22.81
CA GLU A 6 33.88 43.61 24.08
C GLU A 6 32.70 42.64 24.16
N ILE A 7 32.34 42.21 25.38
CA ILE A 7 31.26 41.23 25.61
C ILE A 7 29.94 41.67 24.97
N ALA A 8 29.66 42.98 24.97
CA ALA A 8 28.46 43.56 24.36
C ALA A 8 28.41 43.35 22.83
N ASP A 9 29.55 43.53 22.15
CA ASP A 9 29.66 43.35 20.70
C ASP A 9 29.49 41.88 20.31
N VAL A 10 30.09 40.97 21.08
CA VAL A 10 29.95 39.52 20.89
C VAL A 10 28.49 39.11 21.08
N THR A 11 27.83 39.59 22.13
CA THR A 11 26.42 39.29 22.41
C THR A 11 25.50 39.80 21.28
N SER A 12 25.72 41.03 20.83
CA SER A 12 24.98 41.63 19.71
C SER A 12 25.18 40.85 18.40
N ALA A 13 26.42 40.43 18.12
CA ALA A 13 26.74 39.61 16.96
C ALA A 13 26.05 38.23 17.02
N VAL A 14 26.03 37.58 18.18
CA VAL A 14 25.33 36.29 18.40
C VAL A 14 23.83 36.45 18.19
N HIS A 15 23.19 37.49 18.75
CA HIS A 15 21.76 37.74 18.55
C HIS A 15 21.41 37.97 17.08
N ARG A 16 22.22 38.76 16.34
CA ARG A 16 22.02 38.97 14.90
C ARG A 16 22.19 37.68 14.10
N LEU A 17 23.15 36.84 14.48
CA LEU A 17 23.37 35.54 13.83
C LEU A 17 22.18 34.60 14.08
N ILE A 18 21.72 34.49 15.33
CA ILE A 18 20.54 33.70 15.71
C ILE A 18 19.32 34.19 14.92
N GLY A 19 19.06 35.49 14.88
CA GLY A 19 17.95 36.07 14.10
C GLY A 19 18.04 35.73 12.61
N ARG A 20 19.23 35.81 12.00
CA ARG A 20 19.44 35.41 10.59
C ARG A 20 19.28 33.92 10.35
N VAL A 21 19.66 33.08 11.30
CA VAL A 21 19.48 31.62 11.18
C VAL A 21 18.00 31.26 11.32
N MET A 22 17.31 31.82 12.31
CA MET A 22 15.88 31.62 12.53
C MET A 22 15.05 32.15 11.36
N GLY A 23 15.31 33.37 10.87
CA GLY A 23 14.58 33.92 9.73
C GLY A 23 14.77 33.12 8.44
N ARG A 24 15.99 32.58 8.20
CA ARG A 24 16.21 31.67 7.07
C ARG A 24 15.49 30.33 7.24
N HIS A 25 15.39 29.83 8.46
CA HIS A 25 14.67 28.59 8.76
C HIS A 25 13.16 28.77 8.57
N GLU A 26 12.61 29.87 9.08
CA GLU A 26 11.21 30.24 8.90
C GLU A 26 10.84 30.40 7.43
N GLN A 27 11.64 31.13 6.65
CA GLN A 27 11.40 31.28 5.20
C GLN A 27 11.43 29.91 4.49
N ARG A 28 12.37 29.02 4.83
CA ARG A 28 12.41 27.67 4.25
C ARG A 28 11.17 26.85 4.60
N LEU A 29 10.64 26.98 5.81
CA LEU A 29 9.40 26.33 6.21
C LEU A 29 8.20 26.94 5.45
N CYS A 30 8.15 28.25 5.27
CA CYS A 30 7.13 28.91 4.46
C CYS A 30 7.18 28.44 2.99
N ASP A 31 8.37 28.45 2.38
CA ASP A 31 8.58 28.01 1.00
C ASP A 31 8.24 26.53 0.82
N PHE A 32 8.58 25.71 1.82
CA PHE A 32 8.11 24.34 1.93
C PHE A 32 6.60 24.35 1.92
N PHE A 33 5.93 24.80 2.99
CA PHE A 33 4.47 24.66 3.12
C PHE A 33 3.67 25.24 1.94
N ALA A 34 4.19 26.26 1.27
CA ALA A 34 3.59 26.83 0.06
C ALA A 34 3.47 25.85 -1.13
N GLN A 35 4.21 24.74 -1.16
CA GLN A 35 4.10 23.74 -2.23
C GLN A 35 2.93 22.77 -2.05
N TRP A 36 2.23 22.80 -0.91
CA TRP A 36 1.05 21.95 -0.67
C TRP A 36 -0.25 22.76 -0.75
N PRO A 37 -1.27 22.28 -1.49
CA PRO A 37 -2.56 22.95 -1.56
C PRO A 37 -3.45 22.68 -0.32
N PHE A 38 -2.89 22.08 0.74
CA PHE A 38 -3.59 21.66 1.96
C PHE A 38 -2.72 21.83 3.20
N THR A 39 -3.36 21.77 4.37
CA THR A 39 -2.63 21.82 5.65
C THR A 39 -1.90 20.51 5.87
N THR A 40 -0.61 20.58 6.15
CA THR A 40 0.24 19.40 6.31
C THR A 40 1.23 19.58 7.46
N ASP A 41 1.60 18.48 8.12
CA ASP A 41 2.65 18.49 9.13
C ASP A 41 4.00 18.22 8.43
N TYR A 42 5.00 19.00 8.81
CA TYR A 42 6.37 18.81 8.37
C TYR A 42 6.85 17.34 8.49
N ASN A 43 6.43 16.65 9.56
CA ASN A 43 6.78 15.27 9.87
C ASN A 43 6.01 14.22 9.05
N ASP A 44 5.18 14.60 8.08
CA ASP A 44 4.56 13.65 7.15
C ASP A 44 5.33 13.48 5.84
N HIS A 45 6.34 14.31 5.60
CA HIS A 45 7.05 14.35 4.33
C HIS A 45 8.37 13.57 4.37
N PHE A 46 8.26 12.28 4.66
CA PHE A 46 9.39 11.35 4.58
C PHE A 46 9.39 10.63 3.22
N SER A 47 10.41 10.92 2.40
CA SER A 47 10.61 10.19 1.14
C SER A 47 11.08 8.77 1.47
N THR A 48 10.25 7.79 1.10
CA THR A 48 10.57 6.37 1.22
C THR A 48 11.79 6.04 0.36
N PRO A 49 12.83 5.39 0.92
CA PRO A 49 14.00 5.04 0.13
C PRO A 49 13.67 3.95 -0.90
N ARG A 50 14.33 4.00 -2.07
CA ARG A 50 14.25 2.96 -3.10
C ARG A 50 14.46 1.54 -2.58
N SER A 51 15.30 1.35 -1.57
CA SER A 51 15.52 0.03 -0.95
C SER A 51 14.22 -0.56 -0.38
N ALA A 52 13.33 0.26 0.20
CA ALA A 52 12.05 -0.21 0.71
C ALA A 52 11.15 -0.74 -0.41
N TYR A 53 11.09 -0.06 -1.56
CA TYR A 53 10.35 -0.56 -2.73
C TYR A 53 10.98 -1.81 -3.34
N THR A 54 12.31 -1.90 -3.32
CA THR A 54 13.03 -3.09 -3.80
C THR A 54 12.67 -4.33 -2.98
N ASP A 55 12.41 -4.19 -1.68
CA ASP A 55 12.04 -5.31 -0.81
C ASP A 55 10.63 -5.86 -1.08
N ILE A 56 9.74 -5.06 -1.66
CA ILE A 56 8.37 -5.45 -1.98
C ILE A 56 8.09 -5.64 -3.47
N VAL A 57 9.06 -5.41 -4.36
CA VAL A 57 8.82 -5.54 -5.82
C VAL A 57 8.30 -6.93 -6.20
N LEU A 58 8.78 -7.99 -5.53
CA LEU A 58 8.29 -9.35 -5.75
C LEU A 58 6.82 -9.54 -5.32
N LEU A 59 6.33 -8.76 -4.35
CA LEU A 59 4.91 -8.73 -3.99
C LEU A 59 4.07 -8.02 -5.06
N LEU A 60 4.60 -6.94 -5.63
CA LEU A 60 3.97 -6.21 -6.74
C LEU A 60 3.87 -7.09 -7.99
N GLU A 61 4.94 -7.78 -8.36
CA GLU A 61 4.97 -8.74 -9.48
C GLU A 61 3.90 -9.83 -9.32
N VAL A 62 3.84 -10.47 -8.15
CA VAL A 62 2.83 -11.52 -7.89
C VAL A 62 1.42 -10.93 -7.92
N THR A 63 1.22 -9.74 -7.37
CA THR A 63 -0.08 -9.06 -7.39
C THR A 63 -0.50 -8.75 -8.84
N ALA A 64 0.42 -8.28 -9.66
CA ALA A 64 0.19 -8.01 -11.08
C ALA A 64 -0.21 -9.27 -11.85
N MET A 65 0.51 -10.38 -11.64
CA MET A 65 0.17 -11.67 -12.22
C MET A 65 -1.22 -12.16 -11.77
N GLN A 66 -1.58 -11.94 -10.49
CA GLN A 66 -2.91 -12.28 -9.97
C GLN A 66 -4.01 -11.43 -10.59
N VAL A 67 -3.77 -10.14 -10.84
CA VAL A 67 -4.70 -9.25 -11.54
C VAL A 67 -4.91 -9.73 -12.98
N GLN A 68 -3.85 -9.96 -13.73
CA GLN A 68 -3.98 -10.41 -15.13
C GLN A 68 -4.74 -11.73 -15.25
N ARG A 69 -4.47 -12.71 -14.38
CA ARG A 69 -5.22 -13.98 -14.35
C ARG A 69 -6.71 -13.77 -14.12
N ARG A 70 -7.08 -12.78 -13.31
CA ARG A 70 -8.49 -12.41 -13.06
C ARG A 70 -9.11 -11.79 -14.31
N CYS A 71 -8.43 -10.83 -14.95
CA CYS A 71 -8.90 -10.20 -16.19
C CYS A 71 -9.16 -11.24 -17.29
N VAL A 72 -8.21 -12.17 -17.51
CA VAL A 72 -8.37 -13.25 -18.50
C VAL A 72 -9.56 -14.16 -18.18
N ARG A 73 -9.75 -14.53 -16.90
CA ARG A 73 -10.91 -15.33 -16.47
C ARG A 73 -12.24 -14.61 -16.71
N THR A 74 -12.33 -13.34 -16.33
CA THR A 74 -13.55 -12.54 -16.50
C THR A 74 -13.90 -12.40 -17.98
N ASN A 75 -12.92 -12.08 -18.83
CA ASN A 75 -13.12 -11.96 -20.27
C ASN A 75 -13.56 -13.30 -20.89
N ALA A 76 -12.92 -14.41 -20.50
CA ALA A 76 -13.31 -15.74 -20.98
C ALA A 76 -14.74 -16.12 -20.57
N MET A 77 -15.19 -15.73 -19.37
CA MET A 77 -16.57 -15.96 -18.91
C MET A 77 -17.58 -15.12 -19.70
N LEU A 78 -17.25 -13.84 -19.99
CA LEU A 78 -18.09 -12.96 -20.78
C LEU A 78 -18.23 -13.45 -22.23
N SER A 79 -17.12 -13.83 -22.87
CA SER A 79 -17.15 -14.39 -24.24
C SER A 79 -17.96 -15.69 -24.32
N LYS A 80 -17.87 -16.57 -23.32
CA LYS A 80 -18.70 -17.79 -23.26
C LYS A 80 -20.19 -17.50 -23.11
N ARG A 81 -20.56 -16.48 -22.33
CA ARG A 81 -21.96 -16.04 -22.20
C ARG A 81 -22.51 -15.48 -23.52
N GLN A 82 -21.71 -14.69 -24.23
CA GLN A 82 -22.10 -14.15 -25.54
C GLN A 82 -22.27 -15.24 -26.60
N ALA A 83 -21.36 -16.22 -26.65
CA ALA A 83 -21.46 -17.35 -27.59
C ALA A 83 -22.63 -18.32 -27.27
N GLY A 84 -22.98 -18.47 -26.00
CA GLY A 84 -24.13 -19.27 -25.56
C GLY A 84 -25.48 -18.61 -25.85
N ALA A 85 -25.54 -17.27 -25.89
CA ALA A 85 -26.75 -16.53 -26.22
C ALA A 85 -27.07 -16.57 -27.73
N THR A 86 -26.06 -16.47 -28.59
CA THR A 86 -26.25 -16.52 -30.06
C THR A 86 -26.60 -17.92 -30.57
N SER A 87 -26.17 -18.98 -29.88
CA SER A 87 -26.51 -20.36 -30.25
C SER A 87 -27.94 -20.78 -29.89
N GLN A 88 -28.68 -19.97 -29.12
CA GLN A 88 -30.11 -20.19 -28.87
C GLN A 88 -31.02 -19.58 -29.96
N GLU A 89 -30.57 -18.56 -30.68
CA GLU A 89 -31.32 -17.98 -31.83
C GLU A 89 -31.04 -18.72 -33.15
N ASP A 90 -29.82 -19.22 -33.35
CA ASP A 90 -29.47 -19.98 -34.57
C ASP A 90 -29.89 -21.47 -34.54
N ALA A 91 -30.37 -21.98 -33.41
CA ALA A 91 -30.85 -23.36 -33.28
C ALA A 91 -32.17 -23.64 -34.02
N VAL A 92 -32.85 -22.60 -34.53
CA VAL A 92 -34.06 -22.75 -35.37
C VAL A 92 -33.71 -22.83 -36.86
N LEU A 93 -32.49 -22.46 -37.27
CA LEU A 93 -32.18 -22.25 -38.68
C LEU A 93 -30.76 -22.69 -39.06
N HIS A 94 -30.40 -23.97 -38.93
CA HIS A 94 -29.52 -24.69 -39.88
C HIS A 94 -29.13 -26.10 -39.42
N LYS A 95 -29.97 -27.07 -39.78
CA LYS A 95 -29.64 -28.50 -39.77
C LYS A 95 -29.16 -28.91 -41.17
N ARG A 96 -27.95 -28.52 -41.59
CA ARG A 96 -27.15 -29.16 -42.67
C ARG A 96 -25.95 -28.30 -43.06
N ARG A 97 -24.77 -28.61 -42.51
CA ARG A 97 -23.47 -28.61 -43.21
C ARG A 97 -22.37 -28.99 -42.22
N ARG A 98 -21.92 -30.24 -42.29
CA ARG A 98 -20.66 -30.69 -41.69
C ARG A 98 -19.56 -30.41 -42.71
N GLY A 99 -18.80 -29.36 -42.49
CA GLY A 99 -17.59 -29.01 -43.21
C GLY A 99 -16.54 -28.55 -42.21
N ALA A 100 -15.32 -29.04 -42.34
CA ALA A 100 -14.24 -28.94 -41.36
C ALA A 100 -13.94 -27.50 -40.93
N ASN A 101 -14.11 -27.20 -39.64
CA ASN A 101 -13.63 -25.97 -39.03
C ASN A 101 -12.21 -26.19 -38.51
N ALA A 102 -11.23 -25.68 -39.25
CA ALA A 102 -9.90 -25.41 -38.73
C ALA A 102 -10.01 -24.26 -37.71
N VAL A 103 -9.77 -24.57 -36.44
CA VAL A 103 -9.67 -23.57 -35.38
C VAL A 103 -8.35 -22.83 -35.59
N PRO A 104 -8.34 -21.50 -35.77
CA PRO A 104 -7.10 -20.75 -35.86
C PRO A 104 -6.38 -20.80 -34.50
N ASP A 105 -5.17 -21.35 -34.53
CA ASP A 105 -4.27 -21.47 -33.38
C ASP A 105 -3.67 -20.10 -33.05
N ILE A 106 -4.42 -19.28 -32.31
CA ILE A 106 -3.91 -18.01 -31.77
C ILE A 106 -3.14 -18.35 -30.49
N SER A 107 -1.86 -18.65 -30.66
CA SER A 107 -0.90 -18.82 -29.56
C SER A 107 -0.59 -17.46 -28.90
N VAL A 108 -1.51 -16.96 -28.08
CA VAL A 108 -1.22 -15.79 -27.22
C VAL A 108 -0.22 -16.26 -26.16
N SER A 109 1.03 -15.82 -26.26
CA SER A 109 2.04 -16.07 -25.24
C SER A 109 1.56 -15.50 -23.89
N SER A 110 1.71 -16.30 -22.83
CA SER A 110 1.33 -15.83 -21.49
C SER A 110 2.23 -14.66 -21.08
N PRO A 111 1.69 -13.58 -20.50
CA PRO A 111 2.46 -12.40 -20.12
C PRO A 111 3.54 -12.76 -19.09
N THR A 112 4.72 -12.15 -19.23
CA THR A 112 5.81 -12.31 -18.27
C THR A 112 5.53 -11.49 -17.01
N PRO A 113 6.17 -11.78 -15.86
CA PRO A 113 6.05 -10.95 -14.66
C PRO A 113 6.41 -9.47 -14.89
N ALA A 114 7.38 -9.20 -15.76
CA ALA A 114 7.79 -7.85 -16.11
C ALA A 114 6.69 -7.11 -16.90
N ASP A 115 6.03 -7.80 -17.84
CA ASP A 115 4.90 -7.22 -18.57
C ASP A 115 3.69 -7.00 -17.64
N ALA A 116 3.46 -7.93 -16.72
CA ALA A 116 2.41 -7.78 -15.72
C ALA A 116 2.63 -6.55 -14.84
N LEU A 117 3.87 -6.33 -14.39
CA LEU A 117 4.21 -5.22 -13.51
C LEU A 117 3.94 -3.84 -14.18
N LYS A 118 4.14 -3.72 -15.49
CA LYS A 118 3.80 -2.51 -16.26
C LYS A 118 2.30 -2.21 -16.30
N GLU A 119 1.45 -3.22 -16.18
CA GLU A 119 0.00 -3.07 -16.17
C GLU A 119 -0.59 -2.85 -14.76
N LEU A 120 0.25 -2.95 -13.72
CA LEU A 120 -0.19 -2.79 -12.34
C LEU A 120 -0.50 -1.31 -12.04
N ILE A 121 -1.70 -1.03 -11.50
CA ILE A 121 -2.10 0.31 -11.07
C ILE A 121 -1.82 0.38 -9.57
N ILE A 122 -0.89 1.25 -9.18
CA ILE A 122 -0.45 1.43 -7.80
C ILE A 122 -0.99 2.76 -7.31
N TRP A 123 -1.62 2.80 -6.15
CA TRP A 123 -2.07 4.05 -5.54
C TRP A 123 -1.40 4.28 -4.19
N ASP A 124 -0.79 5.45 -4.04
CA ASP A 124 -0.33 5.99 -2.77
C ASP A 124 -1.06 7.30 -2.46
N PRO A 125 -1.93 7.32 -1.45
CA PRO A 125 -2.64 8.53 -1.06
C PRO A 125 -1.74 9.58 -0.38
N TYR A 126 -0.54 9.21 0.09
CA TYR A 126 0.34 10.13 0.81
C TYR A 126 1.43 10.69 -0.11
N TYR A 127 1.24 11.94 -0.50
CA TYR A 127 2.20 12.66 -1.33
C TYR A 127 3.32 13.29 -0.50
N CYS A 128 4.56 12.87 -0.77
CA CYS A 128 5.76 13.49 -0.22
C CYS A 128 6.38 14.45 -1.25
N ASP A 129 7.30 13.94 -2.07
CA ASP A 129 8.05 14.70 -3.09
C ASP A 129 7.87 14.11 -4.51
N GLY A 130 7.01 13.09 -4.65
CA GLY A 130 6.79 12.37 -5.92
C GLY A 130 7.88 11.36 -6.30
N SER A 131 8.96 11.22 -5.51
CA SER A 131 10.09 10.32 -5.82
C SER A 131 9.68 8.84 -5.94
N MET A 132 8.60 8.44 -5.27
CA MET A 132 7.99 7.11 -5.39
C MET A 132 7.79 6.70 -6.85
N VAL A 133 7.25 7.61 -7.69
CA VAL A 133 6.91 7.31 -9.08
C VAL A 133 8.16 6.92 -9.85
N THR A 134 9.23 7.70 -9.71
CA THR A 134 10.53 7.44 -10.37
C THR A 134 11.18 6.17 -9.85
N ASP A 135 11.15 5.94 -8.54
CA ASP A 135 11.78 4.76 -7.92
C ASP A 135 11.07 3.46 -8.30
N LEU A 136 9.74 3.43 -8.29
CA LEU A 136 8.97 2.27 -8.75
C LEU A 136 9.07 2.05 -10.26
N ALA A 137 9.12 3.12 -11.07
CA ALA A 137 9.34 3.00 -12.50
C ALA A 137 10.71 2.37 -12.83
N THR A 138 11.75 2.74 -12.08
CA THR A 138 13.09 2.12 -12.18
C THR A 138 13.05 0.62 -11.84
N LEU A 139 12.10 0.18 -11.01
CA LEU A 139 11.88 -1.22 -10.66
C LEU A 139 10.97 -1.97 -11.65
N GLY A 140 10.53 -1.33 -12.75
CA GLY A 140 9.78 -1.96 -13.83
C GLY A 140 8.28 -1.66 -13.85
N CYS A 141 7.78 -0.81 -12.95
CA CYS A 141 6.40 -0.33 -13.01
C CYS A 141 6.23 0.72 -14.13
N CYS A 142 5.01 0.90 -14.65
CA CYS A 142 4.70 1.99 -15.59
C CYS A 142 4.38 3.27 -14.82
N ALA A 143 5.11 4.36 -15.07
CA ALA A 143 4.97 5.62 -14.33
C ALA A 143 3.54 6.19 -14.42
N GLU A 144 2.90 6.03 -15.58
CA GLU A 144 1.55 6.46 -15.89
C GLU A 144 0.47 5.69 -15.11
N ARG A 145 0.83 4.52 -14.55
CA ARG A 145 -0.05 3.70 -13.71
C ARG A 145 0.24 3.82 -12.21
N ILE A 146 1.14 4.72 -11.82
CA ILE A 146 1.41 5.05 -10.42
C ILE A 146 0.66 6.34 -10.07
N ILE A 147 -0.34 6.21 -9.20
CA ILE A 147 -1.15 7.32 -8.73
C ILE A 147 -0.54 7.84 -7.42
N ASN A 148 0.23 8.93 -7.50
CA ASN A 148 0.71 9.68 -6.34
C ASN A 148 0.64 11.18 -6.68
N ARG A 149 -0.41 11.86 -6.21
CA ARG A 149 -0.72 13.25 -6.58
C ARG A 149 -0.65 14.13 -5.34
N ASN A 150 -0.16 15.36 -5.50
CA ASN A 150 -0.12 16.37 -4.43
C ASN A 150 -1.53 16.88 -4.10
N ARG A 151 -2.31 16.02 -3.43
CA ARG A 151 -3.71 16.21 -3.04
C ARG A 151 -3.87 15.79 -1.58
N ASP A 152 -4.87 16.36 -0.92
CA ASP A 152 -5.22 15.98 0.44
C ASP A 152 -6.04 14.68 0.39
N PHE A 153 -5.46 13.61 0.92
CA PHE A 153 -6.11 12.30 0.99
C PHE A 153 -7.47 12.34 1.71
N TYR A 154 -7.60 13.10 2.78
CA TYR A 154 -8.84 13.11 3.57
C TYR A 154 -9.91 13.97 2.91
N ALA A 155 -9.51 15.05 2.24
CA ALA A 155 -10.43 15.79 1.38
C ALA A 155 -10.91 14.89 0.22
N ASP A 156 -10.01 14.12 -0.40
CA ASP A 156 -10.36 13.18 -1.46
C ASP A 156 -11.36 12.11 -0.97
N ILE A 157 -11.20 11.59 0.25
CA ILE A 157 -12.18 10.67 0.86
C ILE A 157 -13.52 11.37 1.07
N ALA A 158 -13.53 12.55 1.71
CA ALA A 158 -14.75 13.28 2.04
C ALA A 158 -15.56 13.70 0.80
N ASN A 159 -14.86 14.01 -0.29
CA ASN A 159 -15.47 14.43 -1.55
C ASN A 159 -15.77 13.25 -2.49
N GLY A 160 -15.35 12.02 -2.15
CA GLY A 160 -15.48 10.86 -3.02
C GLY A 160 -14.60 10.95 -4.29
N GLU A 161 -13.46 11.64 -4.19
CA GLU A 161 -12.50 11.87 -5.28
C GLU A 161 -11.29 10.91 -5.24
N THR A 162 -11.33 9.89 -4.38
CA THR A 162 -10.35 8.80 -4.40
C THR A 162 -10.39 8.05 -5.74
N PRO A 163 -9.28 7.49 -6.24
CA PRO A 163 -9.29 6.76 -7.50
C PRO A 163 -10.29 5.60 -7.50
N ASP A 164 -11.11 5.54 -8.56
CA ASP A 164 -12.10 4.48 -8.76
C ASP A 164 -11.43 3.11 -8.89
N GLU A 165 -10.31 3.06 -9.61
CA GLU A 165 -9.58 1.84 -9.93
C GLU A 165 -8.11 1.90 -9.54
N TYR A 166 -7.67 0.89 -8.79
CA TYR A 166 -6.27 0.57 -8.55
C TYR A 166 -6.15 -0.91 -8.13
N HIS A 167 -4.98 -1.49 -8.35
CA HIS A 167 -4.70 -2.90 -8.11
C HIS A 167 -4.02 -3.18 -6.77
N VAL A 168 -3.32 -2.19 -6.22
CA VAL A 168 -2.65 -2.27 -4.92
C VAL A 168 -2.59 -0.88 -4.29
N LEU A 169 -2.87 -0.79 -2.99
CA LEU A 169 -2.61 0.39 -2.20
C LEU A 169 -1.22 0.26 -1.58
N LEU A 170 -0.36 1.24 -1.81
CA LEU A 170 1.01 1.29 -1.34
C LEU A 170 1.20 2.62 -0.62
N THR A 171 1.81 2.67 0.57
CA THR A 171 1.94 3.95 1.28
C THR A 171 3.39 4.38 1.46
N ASN A 172 3.68 5.65 1.17
CA ASN A 172 4.65 6.41 1.95
C ASN A 172 4.15 6.52 3.39
N PRO A 173 5.06 6.53 4.38
CA PRO A 173 4.67 6.37 5.75
C PRO A 173 3.98 7.64 6.29
N PRO A 174 2.74 7.54 6.82
CA PRO A 174 2.06 8.67 7.42
C PRO A 174 2.38 8.73 8.92
N TYR A 175 3.53 9.29 9.28
CA TYR A 175 4.04 9.18 10.65
C TYR A 175 3.42 10.16 11.65
N SER A 176 2.80 11.27 11.24
CA SER A 176 2.20 12.21 12.19
C SER A 176 0.78 11.82 12.64
N GLY A 177 0.31 12.51 13.69
CA GLY A 177 -1.09 12.55 14.14
C GLY A 177 -1.89 11.25 14.09
N ASP A 178 -3.14 11.39 13.66
CA ASP A 178 -4.11 10.29 13.53
C ASP A 178 -4.12 9.67 12.14
N HIS A 179 -3.11 9.96 11.31
CA HIS A 179 -3.10 9.52 9.91
C HIS A 179 -3.14 8.00 9.76
N LYS A 180 -2.51 7.25 10.68
CA LYS A 180 -2.51 5.77 10.70
C LYS A 180 -3.90 5.23 10.98
N GLN A 181 -4.59 5.79 11.97
CA GLN A 181 -5.96 5.40 12.33
C GLN A 181 -6.90 5.68 11.16
N ASN A 182 -6.84 6.89 10.60
CA ASN A 182 -7.69 7.29 9.48
C ASN A 182 -7.45 6.42 8.23
N LEU A 183 -6.20 6.02 7.95
CA LEU A 183 -5.89 5.07 6.88
C LEU A 183 -6.50 3.69 7.14
N LEU A 184 -6.37 3.18 8.36
CA LEU A 184 -6.93 1.87 8.71
C LEU A 184 -8.46 1.88 8.67
N ASP A 185 -9.09 2.99 9.07
CA ASP A 185 -10.54 3.19 8.93
C ASP A 185 -10.96 3.28 7.46
N PHE A 186 -10.21 3.99 6.61
CA PHE A 186 -10.43 4.00 5.17
C PHE A 186 -10.37 2.59 4.57
N LEU A 187 -9.33 1.82 4.91
CA LEU A 187 -9.20 0.42 4.48
C LEU A 187 -10.39 -0.41 4.99
N CYS A 188 -10.73 -0.32 6.28
CA CYS A 188 -11.88 -1.01 6.87
C CYS A 188 -13.17 -0.70 6.11
N ASN A 189 -13.48 0.56 5.84
CA ASN A 189 -14.67 0.96 5.11
C ASN A 189 -14.69 0.41 3.68
N ARG A 190 -13.52 0.27 3.05
CA ARG A 190 -13.40 -0.34 1.72
C ARG A 190 -13.63 -1.85 1.75
N TYR A 191 -13.12 -2.55 2.76
CA TYR A 191 -13.31 -4.00 2.90
C TYR A 191 -14.70 -4.37 3.45
N ILE A 192 -15.31 -3.47 4.23
CA ILE A 192 -16.52 -3.73 5.03
C ILE A 192 -17.56 -2.62 4.79
N PRO A 193 -18.10 -2.51 3.56
CA PRO A 193 -18.97 -1.38 3.18
C PRO A 193 -20.33 -1.33 3.91
N ASN A 194 -20.74 -2.39 4.64
CA ASN A 194 -22.05 -2.49 5.28
C ASN A 194 -21.98 -2.59 6.83
N SER A 195 -20.86 -2.26 7.47
CA SER A 195 -20.86 -2.22 8.94
C SER A 195 -21.75 -1.08 9.41
N SER A 196 -22.62 -1.32 10.40
CA SER A 196 -23.48 -0.30 11.02
C SER A 196 -22.73 0.88 11.66
N CYS A 197 -21.40 0.85 11.63
CA CYS A 197 -20.49 1.88 12.14
C CYS A 197 -19.93 2.80 11.03
N SER A 198 -20.26 2.59 9.76
CA SER A 198 -19.73 3.40 8.65
C SER A 198 -20.48 4.73 8.54
N ASN A 199 -19.96 5.77 9.19
CA ASN A 199 -20.39 7.17 8.97
C ASN A 199 -19.81 7.79 7.68
N ALA A 200 -19.19 7.00 6.81
CA ALA A 200 -18.46 7.51 5.64
C ALA A 200 -19.27 7.34 4.35
N ALA A 201 -19.84 8.44 3.86
CA ALA A 201 -20.09 8.63 2.45
C ALA A 201 -18.73 8.52 1.72
N GLY A 202 -18.54 7.54 0.83
CA GLY A 202 -17.31 7.55 0.01
C GLY A 202 -16.97 6.32 -0.81
N ALA A 203 -17.33 5.09 -0.39
CA ALA A 203 -16.89 3.90 -1.13
C ALA A 203 -17.93 3.39 -2.14
N LYS A 204 -18.32 4.21 -3.13
CA LYS A 204 -19.11 3.70 -4.28
C LYS A 204 -18.20 2.82 -5.15
N GLY A 205 -18.55 1.53 -5.32
CA GLY A 205 -17.99 0.68 -6.38
C GLY A 205 -16.60 0.07 -6.15
N ALA A 206 -15.98 0.28 -4.99
CA ALA A 206 -14.65 -0.23 -4.68
C ALA A 206 -14.56 -1.77 -4.78
N ALA A 207 -13.58 -2.28 -5.52
CA ALA A 207 -13.25 -3.70 -5.53
C ALA A 207 -12.97 -4.20 -4.09
N LYS A 208 -13.78 -5.15 -3.60
CA LYS A 208 -13.78 -5.64 -2.21
C LYS A 208 -12.43 -6.16 -1.69
N HIS A 209 -11.47 -6.47 -2.57
CA HIS A 209 -10.16 -6.99 -2.16
C HIS A 209 -9.03 -6.40 -3.00
N VAL A 210 -8.50 -5.26 -2.55
CA VAL A 210 -7.32 -4.64 -3.14
C VAL A 210 -6.15 -4.80 -2.18
N PRO A 211 -5.13 -5.62 -2.48
CA PRO A 211 -3.96 -5.77 -1.61
C PRO A 211 -3.40 -4.42 -1.13
N PHE A 212 -2.99 -4.37 0.13
CA PHE A 212 -2.32 -3.22 0.70
C PHE A 212 -0.91 -3.58 1.15
N LEU A 213 0.01 -2.63 0.98
CA LEU A 213 1.39 -2.66 1.40
C LEU A 213 1.66 -1.36 2.16
N LEU A 214 1.50 -1.38 3.49
CA LEU A 214 1.62 -0.17 4.29
C LEU A 214 3.02 -0.08 4.89
N LEU A 215 3.78 0.95 4.56
CA LEU A 215 5.06 1.22 5.20
C LEU A 215 4.80 1.95 6.52
N MET A 216 4.99 1.28 7.66
CA MET A 216 4.56 1.79 8.96
C MET A 216 5.58 1.50 10.07
N PRO A 217 5.58 2.29 11.17
CA PRO A 217 6.40 1.99 12.33
C PRO A 217 6.04 0.63 12.91
N THR A 218 7.04 -0.16 13.30
CA THR A 218 6.90 -1.45 14.01
C THR A 218 5.94 -1.41 15.20
N TRP A 219 6.01 -0.33 16.00
CA TRP A 219 5.16 -0.16 17.18
C TRP A 219 3.67 -0.10 16.86
N LEU A 220 3.27 0.18 15.61
CA LEU A 220 1.87 0.15 15.17
C LEU A 220 1.22 -1.20 15.49
N SER A 221 1.99 -2.28 15.37
CA SER A 221 1.47 -3.63 15.59
C SER A 221 1.13 -3.96 17.05
N ASP A 222 1.52 -3.09 17.98
CA ASP A 222 1.16 -3.18 19.40
C ASP A 222 0.01 -2.26 19.81
N LYS A 223 -0.59 -1.53 18.85
CA LYS A 223 -1.66 -0.57 19.15
C LYS A 223 -3.04 -1.22 19.05
N ASP A 224 -3.95 -0.80 19.92
CA ASP A 224 -5.32 -1.32 19.97
C ASP A 224 -6.10 -1.07 18.68
N TYR A 225 -5.85 0.06 18.01
CA TYR A 225 -6.50 0.37 16.74
C TYR A 225 -6.03 -0.55 15.61
N TRP A 226 -4.76 -1.00 15.60
CA TRP A 226 -4.28 -2.04 14.68
C TRP A 226 -4.94 -3.39 14.97
N ARG A 227 -5.02 -3.77 16.25
CA ARG A 227 -5.74 -4.99 16.67
C ARG A 227 -7.21 -4.96 16.26
N THR A 228 -7.85 -3.81 16.40
CA THR A 228 -9.26 -3.58 16.01
C THR A 228 -9.44 -3.72 14.50
N PHE A 229 -8.54 -3.12 13.71
CA PHE A 229 -8.47 -3.29 12.26
C PHE A 229 -8.36 -4.77 11.85
N LEU A 230 -7.46 -5.54 12.47
CA LEU A 230 -7.31 -6.97 12.19
C LEU A 230 -8.57 -7.78 12.51
N LYS A 231 -9.23 -7.51 13.64
CA LYS A 231 -10.50 -8.18 14.01
C LYS A 231 -11.58 -7.94 12.97
N ARG A 232 -11.73 -6.69 12.52
CA ARG A 232 -12.68 -6.30 11.48
C ARG A 232 -12.37 -7.01 10.15
N LEU A 233 -11.10 -7.01 9.73
CA LEU A 233 -10.69 -7.68 8.49
C LEU A 233 -10.88 -9.20 8.54
N ALA A 234 -10.62 -9.83 9.69
CA ALA A 234 -10.84 -11.26 9.89
C ALA A 234 -12.33 -11.62 9.87
N ALA A 235 -13.19 -10.82 10.51
CA ALA A 235 -14.64 -11.02 10.50
C ALA A 235 -15.21 -10.92 9.07
N SER A 236 -14.82 -9.88 8.32
CA SER A 236 -15.21 -9.70 6.93
C SER A 236 -14.85 -10.91 6.05
N LYS A 237 -13.67 -11.49 6.22
CA LYS A 237 -13.27 -12.71 5.50
C LYS A 237 -14.07 -13.94 5.89
N ALA A 238 -14.37 -14.10 7.18
CA ALA A 238 -15.17 -15.22 7.65
C ALA A 238 -16.60 -15.19 7.09
N GLU A 239 -17.21 -14.00 7.01
CA GLU A 239 -18.53 -13.79 6.40
C GLU A 239 -18.54 -14.19 4.91
N GLU A 240 -17.50 -13.82 4.15
CA GLU A 240 -17.41 -14.14 2.72
C GLU A 240 -17.17 -15.62 2.43
N GLU A 241 -16.45 -16.33 3.30
CA GLU A 241 -16.23 -17.77 3.18
C GLU A 241 -17.49 -18.59 3.53
N GLY A 242 -18.58 -17.94 3.97
CA GLY A 242 -19.82 -18.62 4.38
C GLY A 242 -19.62 -19.47 5.64
N ASP A 243 -18.53 -19.25 6.37
CA ASP A 243 -18.11 -20.03 7.53
C ASP A 243 -18.66 -19.40 8.80
N ALA A 244 -19.99 -19.28 8.88
CA ALA A 244 -20.72 -18.77 10.05
C ALA A 244 -20.44 -19.59 11.34
N ARG A 245 -19.80 -20.75 11.23
CA ARG A 245 -19.40 -21.60 12.38
C ARG A 245 -18.05 -21.21 13.00
N LYS A 246 -17.33 -20.23 12.42
CA LYS A 246 -16.13 -19.62 13.02
C LYS A 246 -16.44 -18.34 13.81
N GLU A 247 -17.67 -18.18 14.30
CA GLU A 247 -17.92 -17.29 15.42
C GLU A 247 -16.98 -17.70 16.55
N CYS A 248 -16.16 -16.76 17.00
CA CYS A 248 -15.09 -16.94 17.99
C CYS A 248 -13.80 -17.55 17.41
N ILE A 249 -12.97 -16.71 16.77
CA ILE A 249 -11.52 -16.85 17.02
C ILE A 249 -11.39 -16.73 18.55
N PRO A 250 -10.94 -17.78 19.27
CA PRO A 250 -10.87 -17.71 20.72
C PRO A 250 -10.02 -16.49 21.10
N ALA A 251 -10.53 -15.65 21.99
CA ALA A 251 -9.87 -14.40 22.42
C ALA A 251 -8.41 -14.62 22.89
N HIS A 252 -8.05 -15.86 23.21
CA HIS A 252 -6.73 -16.27 23.70
C HIS A 252 -5.75 -16.72 22.61
N ASN A 253 -6.17 -16.95 21.37
CA ASN A 253 -5.23 -17.31 20.29
C ASN A 253 -4.82 -16.08 19.48
N GLU A 254 -4.15 -15.14 20.16
CA GLU A 254 -3.65 -13.89 19.55
C GLU A 254 -2.75 -14.17 18.34
N ASP A 255 -2.03 -15.29 18.32
CA ASP A 255 -1.17 -15.70 17.21
C ASP A 255 -1.91 -16.01 15.90
N GLY A 256 -3.23 -16.24 15.98
CA GLY A 256 -4.07 -16.57 14.84
C GLY A 256 -4.70 -15.37 14.14
N LEU A 257 -4.71 -14.19 14.78
CA LEU A 257 -5.52 -13.05 14.33
C LEU A 257 -5.00 -12.49 13.00
N GLU A 258 -3.69 -12.24 12.86
CA GLU A 258 -3.11 -11.79 11.59
C GLU A 258 -3.33 -12.80 10.48
N ARG A 259 -3.24 -14.10 10.80
CA ARG A 259 -3.51 -15.16 9.82
C ARG A 259 -4.97 -15.12 9.36
N ALA A 260 -5.92 -14.96 10.28
CA ALA A 260 -7.35 -14.86 9.96
C ALA A 260 -7.68 -13.60 9.14
N ALA A 261 -7.05 -12.47 9.47
CA ALA A 261 -7.12 -11.24 8.68
C ALA A 261 -6.40 -11.37 7.31
N GLY A 262 -5.54 -12.38 7.16
CA GLY A 262 -4.68 -12.59 6.00
C GLY A 262 -3.59 -11.53 5.86
N VAL A 263 -3.02 -11.11 6.99
CA VAL A 263 -1.94 -10.15 7.11
C VAL A 263 -0.61 -10.86 7.43
N PHE A 264 0.49 -10.29 6.98
CA PHE A 264 1.86 -10.64 7.38
C PHE A 264 2.75 -9.40 7.32
N TYR A 265 3.97 -9.51 7.83
CA TYR A 265 4.91 -8.40 7.88
C TYR A 265 6.19 -8.71 7.12
N VAL A 266 6.77 -7.71 6.47
CA VAL A 266 8.09 -7.79 5.83
C VAL A 266 8.98 -6.74 6.47
N ALA A 267 10.00 -7.19 7.20
CA ALA A 267 10.98 -6.30 7.81
C ALA A 267 12.29 -6.36 7.04
N PRO A 268 12.91 -5.23 6.71
CA PRO A 268 14.24 -5.24 6.15
C PRO A 268 15.25 -5.70 7.22
N ARG A 269 16.38 -6.25 6.79
CA ARG A 269 17.48 -6.55 7.72
C ARG A 269 18.20 -5.28 8.18
N GLU A 270 18.30 -4.30 7.29
CA GLU A 270 18.85 -2.98 7.58
C GLU A 270 17.72 -1.96 7.72
N ARG A 271 17.85 -1.01 8.64
CA ARG A 271 16.82 0.01 8.82
C ARG A 271 16.74 0.89 7.59
N TYR A 272 15.52 1.22 7.16
CA TYR A 272 15.32 2.22 6.11
C TYR A 272 15.77 3.61 6.59
N SER A 273 16.58 4.27 5.78
CA SER A 273 16.93 5.69 5.95
C SER A 273 16.02 6.52 5.05
N PHE A 274 15.26 7.43 5.65
CA PHE A 274 14.31 8.29 4.95
C PHE A 274 14.97 9.62 4.63
N ARG A 275 14.68 10.18 3.46
CA ARG A 275 15.18 11.50 3.09
C ARG A 275 14.17 12.56 3.52
N HIS A 276 14.68 13.58 4.18
CA HIS A 276 13.91 14.77 4.51
C HIS A 276 14.18 15.87 3.46
N PRO A 277 13.14 16.52 2.90
CA PRO A 277 13.29 17.53 1.84
C PRO A 277 14.26 18.69 2.11
N GLN A 278 14.66 18.95 3.36
CA GLN A 278 15.46 20.13 3.72
C GLN A 278 16.68 19.82 4.60
N ALA A 279 17.02 18.54 4.81
CA ALA A 279 18.08 18.11 5.74
C ALA A 279 17.95 18.69 7.17
N THR A 280 16.79 19.23 7.54
CA THR A 280 16.47 19.84 8.83
C THR A 280 15.79 18.86 9.80
N GLY A 281 15.41 17.67 9.32
CA GLY A 281 14.93 16.56 10.16
C GLY A 281 16.03 15.58 10.55
N HIS A 282 15.69 14.60 11.38
CA HIS A 282 16.60 13.50 11.69
C HIS A 282 17.02 12.77 10.41
N VAL A 283 18.33 12.56 10.23
CA VAL A 283 18.91 11.83 9.08
C VAL A 283 18.37 10.40 8.96
N ASN A 284 17.85 9.86 10.07
CA ASN A 284 17.23 8.54 10.14
C ASN A 284 15.79 8.70 10.66
N SER A 285 14.87 7.88 10.16
CA SER A 285 13.56 7.74 10.80
C SER A 285 13.77 7.39 12.28
N PRO A 286 13.07 8.08 13.21
CA PRO A 286 13.16 7.76 14.62
C PRO A 286 12.60 6.37 14.94
N PHE A 287 11.87 5.76 14.01
CA PHE A 287 11.23 4.47 14.19
C PHE A 287 11.79 3.42 13.25
N HIS A 288 11.89 2.19 13.76
CA HIS A 288 12.08 1.04 12.90
C HIS A 288 10.78 0.82 12.10
N THR A 289 10.88 0.87 10.78
CA THR A 289 9.73 0.81 9.87
C THR A 289 9.75 -0.49 9.08
N ILE A 290 8.58 -1.11 8.92
CA ILE A 290 8.39 -2.36 8.19
C ILE A 290 7.15 -2.28 7.29
N TRP A 291 7.02 -3.23 6.37
CA TRP A 291 5.81 -3.36 5.56
C TRP A 291 4.76 -4.22 6.25
N TYR A 292 3.54 -3.70 6.32
CA TYR A 292 2.33 -4.39 6.75
C TYR A 292 1.56 -4.80 5.49
N CYS A 293 1.53 -6.10 5.21
CA CYS A 293 1.04 -6.63 3.94
C CYS A 293 -0.27 -7.38 4.17
N GLY A 294 -1.33 -7.03 3.44
CA GLY A 294 -2.63 -7.70 3.54
C GLY A 294 -3.56 -7.41 2.37
N GLY A 295 -4.86 -7.71 2.53
CA GLY A 295 -5.88 -7.35 1.54
C GLY A 295 -6.03 -8.29 0.34
N TRP A 296 -5.21 -9.34 0.21
CA TRP A 296 -5.43 -10.38 -0.80
C TRP A 296 -6.78 -11.08 -0.61
N ARG A 297 -7.42 -11.39 -1.74
CA ARG A 297 -8.78 -11.93 -1.80
C ARG A 297 -8.86 -13.33 -1.22
N THR A 298 -7.84 -14.15 -1.46
CA THR A 298 -7.81 -15.53 -0.98
C THR A 298 -6.56 -15.83 -0.18
N GLU A 299 -6.66 -16.82 0.70
CA GLU A 299 -5.50 -17.35 1.44
C GLU A 299 -4.41 -17.89 0.48
N GLU A 300 -4.79 -18.43 -0.68
CA GLU A 300 -3.82 -18.90 -1.68
C GLU A 300 -3.07 -17.74 -2.34
N GLU A 301 -3.75 -16.65 -2.71
CA GLU A 301 -3.10 -15.44 -3.23
C GLU A 301 -2.11 -14.85 -2.22
N ARG A 302 -2.50 -14.77 -0.95
CA ARG A 302 -1.62 -14.32 0.14
C ARG A 302 -0.41 -15.25 0.30
N ARG A 303 -0.60 -16.57 0.24
CA ARG A 303 0.50 -17.55 0.33
C ARG A 303 1.46 -17.41 -0.83
N GLN A 304 0.96 -17.20 -2.05
CA GLN A 304 1.80 -16.96 -3.23
C GLN A 304 2.65 -15.70 -3.04
N ALA A 305 2.04 -14.60 -2.60
CA ALA A 305 2.74 -13.36 -2.29
C ALA A 305 3.86 -13.57 -1.24
N SER A 306 3.53 -14.19 -0.10
CA SER A 306 4.53 -14.50 0.95
C SER A 306 5.63 -15.47 0.47
N ARG A 307 5.30 -16.43 -0.40
CA ARG A 307 6.28 -17.37 -0.98
C ARG A 307 7.23 -16.69 -1.95
N ALA A 308 6.81 -15.66 -2.68
CA ALA A 308 7.67 -14.91 -3.60
C ALA A 308 8.90 -14.33 -2.89
N LEU A 309 8.74 -13.93 -1.62
CA LEU A 309 9.81 -13.39 -0.78
C LEU A 309 10.82 -14.42 -0.30
N ARG A 310 10.62 -15.73 -0.54
CA ARG A 310 11.53 -16.79 -0.04
C ARG A 310 12.98 -16.57 -0.47
N LYS A 311 13.20 -16.19 -1.73
CA LYS A 311 14.56 -15.95 -2.24
C LYS A 311 15.24 -14.81 -1.48
N SER A 312 14.57 -13.68 -1.31
CA SER A 312 15.09 -12.52 -0.56
C SER A 312 15.35 -12.86 0.91
N ARG A 313 14.53 -13.72 1.52
CA ARG A 313 14.77 -14.25 2.87
C ARG A 313 16.01 -15.13 2.96
N TYR A 314 16.19 -16.07 2.02
CA TYR A 314 17.37 -16.94 2.00
C TYR A 314 18.66 -16.16 1.78
N GLN A 315 18.59 -15.08 0.99
CA GLN A 315 19.69 -14.14 0.80
C GLN A 315 19.91 -13.22 2.01
N GLY A 316 19.07 -13.32 3.04
CA GLY A 316 19.18 -12.53 4.27
C GLY A 316 18.94 -11.04 4.06
N ARG A 317 18.23 -10.62 3.00
CA ARG A 317 17.90 -9.22 2.75
C ARG A 317 16.76 -8.71 3.63
N LEU A 318 15.79 -9.58 3.88
CA LEU A 318 14.59 -9.28 4.65
C LEU A 318 14.14 -10.48 5.48
N GLU A 319 13.32 -10.21 6.48
CA GLU A 319 12.61 -11.21 7.29
C GLU A 319 11.10 -11.09 7.05
N VAL A 320 10.38 -12.22 7.16
CA VAL A 320 8.92 -12.26 6.99
C VAL A 320 8.30 -12.86 8.24
N PHE A 321 7.38 -12.11 8.85
CA PHE A 321 6.73 -12.46 10.10
C PHE A 321 5.25 -12.70 9.88
N ARG A 322 4.70 -13.71 10.57
CA ARG A 322 3.29 -14.07 10.45
C ARG A 322 2.41 -13.44 11.54
N SER A 323 3.02 -12.88 12.58
CA SER A 323 2.33 -12.22 13.68
C SER A 323 3.23 -11.18 14.34
N ALA A 324 2.61 -10.19 15.00
CA ALA A 324 3.29 -9.17 15.79
C ALA A 324 4.12 -9.80 16.93
N ARG A 325 3.67 -10.93 17.49
CA ARG A 325 4.44 -11.69 18.48
C ARG A 325 5.80 -12.15 17.94
N MET A 326 5.88 -12.56 16.68
CA MET A 326 7.16 -12.96 16.09
C MET A 326 8.10 -11.75 15.93
N LEU A 327 7.57 -10.57 15.58
CA LEU A 327 8.34 -9.31 15.56
C LEU A 327 8.89 -9.00 16.97
N LYS A 328 8.06 -9.12 18.02
CA LYS A 328 8.46 -8.92 19.43
C LYS A 328 9.59 -9.84 19.85
N ARG A 329 9.45 -11.14 19.59
CA ARG A 329 10.48 -12.15 19.90
C ARG A 329 11.82 -11.90 19.20
N ARG A 330 11.78 -11.23 18.04
CA ARG A 330 12.97 -10.94 17.25
C ARG A 330 13.63 -9.60 17.64
N GLY A 331 13.04 -8.84 18.56
CA GLY A 331 13.61 -7.58 19.07
C GLY A 331 13.33 -6.37 18.18
N TYR A 332 12.23 -6.39 17.40
CA TYR A 332 11.79 -5.22 16.64
C TYR A 332 11.03 -4.18 17.50
N PHE A 333 10.88 -4.44 18.80
CA PHE A 333 10.23 -3.58 19.79
C PHE A 333 11.16 -3.34 20.96
#